data_AF-A0A9X9XGT4-F1
#
_entry.id   AF-A0A9X9XGT4-F1
#
_cell.length_a   1.000
_cell.length_b   1.000
_cell.length_c   1.000
_cell.angle_alpha   90.00
_cell.angle_beta   90.00
_cell.angle_gamma   90.00
#
_symmetry.space_group_name_H-M   'P 1'
#
loop_
_entity.id
_entity.type
_entity.pdbx_description
1 polymer ?
#
loop_
_entity_poly.entity_id
_entity_poly.type
_entity_poly.pdbx_seq_one_letter_code
_entity_poly.pdbx_strand_id
1 'polypeptide(L)'
;MRILLAVLMSLAAVPALAHDFVAEIARFNQIAAARDLTSQQAVQARILSERAQAELEQAETRLLLRVRSLTNQALREAGQQPAFLTSEIARLEAALAQNPADAQRLAPLLAEIRITKAAYDALDRSSSERMREALAMIEAAPPRR
;
A
#
# COMPACT_ATOMS: atom_id res chain seq x y z
N MET A 1 16.84 8.50 -46.43
CA MET A 1 16.90 9.13 -45.08
C MET A 1 15.66 8.64 -44.33
N ARG A 2 15.72 7.65 -43.41
CA ARG A 2 16.25 7.73 -42.02
C ARG A 2 15.68 8.97 -41.33
N ILE A 3 14.63 8.88 -40.51
CA ILE A 3 14.62 8.72 -39.03
C ILE A 3 13.35 9.52 -38.58
N LEU A 4 12.51 9.21 -37.59
CA LEU A 4 12.47 8.21 -36.55
C LEU A 4 11.00 7.93 -36.19
N LEU A 5 10.75 6.68 -35.85
CA LEU A 5 9.62 6.11 -35.13
C LEU A 5 9.39 6.88 -33.81
N ALA A 6 8.28 7.59 -33.65
CA ALA A 6 7.84 8.10 -32.34
C ALA A 6 6.93 7.06 -31.69
N VAL A 7 7.55 6.01 -31.16
CA VAL A 7 6.92 5.14 -30.17
C VAL A 7 6.80 5.96 -28.89
N LEU A 8 5.70 6.68 -28.73
CA LEU A 8 5.23 7.07 -27.41
C LEU A 8 4.72 5.80 -26.73
N MET A 9 5.64 5.07 -26.10
CA MET A 9 5.31 4.24 -24.95
C MET A 9 4.83 5.19 -23.85
N SER A 10 3.55 5.54 -23.88
CA SER A 10 2.82 5.85 -22.66
C SER A 10 2.85 4.58 -21.83
N LEU A 11 3.88 4.46 -20.98
CA LEU A 11 3.87 3.55 -19.84
C LEU A 11 2.50 3.71 -19.21
N ALA A 12 1.74 2.63 -19.21
CA ALA A 12 0.57 2.51 -18.38
C ALA A 12 1.00 2.88 -16.96
N ALA A 13 0.59 4.06 -16.51
CA ALA A 13 0.50 4.36 -15.10
C ALA A 13 -0.52 3.34 -14.59
N VAL A 14 -0.03 2.16 -14.20
CA VAL A 14 -0.82 1.19 -13.45
C VAL A 14 -1.35 2.01 -12.29
N PRO A 15 -2.67 2.25 -12.19
CA PRO A 15 -3.19 2.84 -10.98
C PRO A 15 -2.68 1.92 -9.88
N ALA A 16 -1.90 2.46 -8.94
CA ALA A 16 -1.70 1.79 -7.67
C ALA A 16 -3.10 1.75 -7.04
N LEU A 17 -3.89 0.76 -7.48
CA LEU A 17 -5.04 0.27 -6.76
C LEU A 17 -4.51 0.10 -5.35
N ALA A 18 -5.17 0.75 -4.40
CA ALA A 18 -4.92 0.51 -2.99
C ALA A 18 -4.77 -1.00 -2.82
N HIS A 19 -3.65 -1.43 -2.22
CA HIS A 19 -3.37 -2.84 -2.07
C HIS A 19 -4.57 -3.45 -1.34
N ASP A 20 -5.28 -4.38 -1.97
CA ASP A 20 -6.36 -5.11 -1.33
C ASP A 20 -6.09 -6.61 -1.39
N PHE A 21 -6.66 -7.36 -0.46
CA PHE A 21 -6.50 -8.82 -0.41
C PHE A 21 -7.65 -9.55 -1.11
N VAL A 22 -8.38 -8.93 -2.03
CA VAL A 22 -9.59 -9.53 -2.61
C VAL A 22 -9.26 -10.85 -3.32
N ALA A 23 -8.16 -10.89 -4.08
CA ALA A 23 -7.72 -12.08 -4.78
C ALA A 23 -7.24 -13.18 -3.82
N GLU A 24 -6.46 -12.80 -2.80
CA GLU A 24 -5.91 -13.71 -1.79
C GLU A 24 -7.02 -14.30 -0.93
N ILE A 25 -8.02 -13.51 -0.55
CA ILE A 25 -9.19 -13.97 0.21
C ILE A 25 -10.02 -14.94 -0.63
N ALA A 26 -10.24 -14.64 -1.92
CA ALA A 26 -10.95 -15.55 -2.82
C ALA A 26 -10.22 -16.90 -2.91
N ARG A 27 -8.89 -16.87 -3.08
CA ARG A 27 -8.04 -18.08 -3.09
C ARG A 27 -8.09 -18.82 -1.75
N PHE A 28 -7.98 -18.11 -0.63
CA PHE A 28 -8.06 -18.68 0.71
C PHE A 28 -9.38 -19.45 0.89
N ASN A 29 -10.50 -18.82 0.53
CA ASN A 29 -11.83 -19.41 0.64
C ASN A 29 -12.00 -20.63 -0.28
N GLN A 30 -11.45 -20.57 -1.50
CA GLN A 30 -11.44 -21.69 -2.42
C GLN A 30 -10.71 -22.91 -1.85
N ILE A 31 -9.52 -22.70 -1.26
CA ILE A 31 -8.74 -23.78 -0.65
C ILE A 31 -9.45 -24.31 0.59
N ALA A 32 -9.92 -23.40 1.46
CA ALA A 32 -10.62 -23.72 2.70
C ALA A 32 -11.83 -24.65 2.47
N ALA A 33 -12.54 -24.51 1.34
CA ALA A 33 -13.67 -25.38 1.01
C ALA A 33 -13.33 -26.88 0.97
N ALA A 34 -12.09 -27.22 0.60
CA ALA A 34 -11.59 -28.60 0.45
C ALA A 34 -10.79 -29.11 1.66
N ARG A 35 -10.66 -28.31 2.73
CA ARG A 35 -9.79 -28.61 3.87
C ARG A 35 -10.58 -28.83 5.16
N ASP A 36 -9.99 -29.56 6.09
CA ASP A 36 -10.51 -29.68 7.45
C ASP A 36 -10.25 -28.38 8.23
N LEU A 37 -11.30 -27.58 8.36
CA LEU A 37 -11.28 -26.28 9.03
C LEU A 37 -11.13 -26.37 10.56
N THR A 38 -11.22 -27.57 11.13
CA THR A 38 -11.01 -27.80 12.56
C THR A 38 -9.54 -28.11 12.88
N SER A 39 -8.73 -28.39 11.86
CA SER A 39 -7.29 -28.59 12.02
C SER A 39 -6.60 -27.34 12.57
N GLN A 40 -5.54 -27.54 13.36
CA GLN A 40 -4.76 -26.44 13.92
C GLN A 40 -4.21 -25.52 12.81
N GLN A 41 -3.80 -26.11 11.68
CA GLN A 41 -3.31 -25.37 10.51
C GLN A 41 -4.39 -24.45 9.94
N ALA A 42 -5.61 -24.95 9.72
CA ALA A 42 -6.69 -24.14 9.16
C ALA A 42 -7.17 -23.04 10.11
N VAL A 43 -7.21 -23.32 11.42
CA VAL A 43 -7.53 -22.32 12.45
C VAL A 43 -6.49 -21.20 12.47
N GLN A 44 -5.19 -21.56 12.49
CA GLN A 44 -4.11 -20.57 12.46
C GLN A 44 -4.11 -19.77 11.16
N ALA A 45 -4.30 -20.43 10.02
CA ALA A 45 -4.41 -19.78 8.71
C ALA A 45 -5.50 -18.71 8.69
N ARG A 46 -6.68 -19.01 9.26
CA ARG A 46 -7.79 -18.08 9.34
C ARG A 46 -7.48 -16.89 10.24
N ILE A 47 -6.95 -17.13 11.44
CA ILE A 47 -6.55 -16.06 12.36
C ILE A 47 -5.51 -15.13 11.70
N LEU A 48 -4.54 -15.70 10.98
CA LEU A 48 -3.50 -14.94 10.30
C LEU A 48 -4.06 -14.09 9.16
N SER A 49 -4.99 -14.65 8.36
CA SER A 49 -5.70 -13.93 7.31
C SER A 49 -6.55 -12.78 7.86
N GLU A 50 -7.31 -13.01 8.93
CA GLU A 50 -8.13 -11.97 9.58
C GLU A 50 -7.24 -10.84 10.15
N ARG A 51 -6.10 -11.18 10.75
CA ARG A 51 -5.12 -10.18 11.25
C ARG A 51 -4.49 -9.38 10.12
N ALA A 52 -4.12 -10.03 9.02
CA ALA A 52 -3.55 -9.35 7.86
C ALA A 52 -4.53 -8.32 7.29
N GLN A 53 -5.81 -8.70 7.14
CA GLN A 53 -6.87 -7.80 6.68
C GLN A 53 -7.05 -6.60 7.61
N ALA A 54 -7.14 -6.84 8.92
CA ALA A 54 -7.32 -5.77 9.90
C ALA A 54 -6.13 -4.81 9.98
N GLU A 55 -4.89 -5.32 9.88
CA GLU A 55 -3.69 -4.48 9.88
C GLU A 55 -3.62 -3.58 8.63
N LEU A 56 -3.96 -4.13 7.46
CA LEU A 56 -4.00 -3.37 6.21
C LEU A 56 -5.09 -2.29 6.26
N GLU A 57 -6.32 -2.62 6.67
CA GLU A 57 -7.42 -1.66 6.79
C GLU A 57 -7.06 -0.52 7.77
N GLN A 58 -6.43 -0.86 8.89
CA GLN A 58 -5.95 0.14 9.84
C GLN A 58 -4.86 1.03 9.23
N ALA A 59 -3.91 0.45 8.50
CA ALA A 59 -2.82 1.18 7.86
C ALA A 59 -3.36 2.15 6.80
N GLU A 60 -4.30 1.71 5.97
CA GLU A 60 -4.94 2.55 4.95
C GLU A 60 -5.76 3.68 5.57
N THR A 61 -6.60 3.36 6.55
CA THR A 61 -7.49 4.36 7.15
C THR A 61 -6.73 5.39 7.97
N ARG A 62 -5.70 5.00 8.73
CA ARG A 62 -5.02 5.92 9.65
C ARG A 62 -3.76 6.53 9.06
N LEU A 63 -2.90 5.74 8.45
CA LEU A 63 -1.57 6.18 8.04
C LEU A 63 -1.60 6.75 6.62
N LEU A 64 -2.21 6.05 5.66
CA LEU A 64 -2.29 6.55 4.29
C LEU A 64 -3.11 7.85 4.20
N LEU A 65 -4.24 7.94 4.91
CA LEU A 65 -4.99 9.21 4.98
C LEU A 65 -4.19 10.33 5.67
N ARG A 66 -3.42 10.02 6.73
CA ARG A 66 -2.55 11.01 7.37
C ARG A 66 -1.44 11.49 6.42
N VAL A 67 -0.78 10.58 5.70
CA VAL A 67 0.21 10.92 4.67
C VAL A 67 -0.40 11.85 3.63
N ARG A 68 -1.59 11.53 3.10
CA ARG A 68 -2.30 12.39 2.14
C ARG A 68 -2.64 13.76 2.72
N SER A 69 -3.13 13.81 3.96
CA SER A 69 -3.46 15.07 4.64
C SER A 69 -2.23 15.97 4.81
N LEU A 70 -1.13 15.44 5.36
CA LEU A 70 0.11 16.18 5.58
C LEU A 70 0.73 16.63 4.26
N THR A 71 0.70 15.77 3.23
CA THR A 71 1.23 16.13 1.91
C THR A 71 0.40 17.23 1.26
N ASN A 72 -0.92 17.19 1.36
CA ASN A 72 -1.80 18.24 0.86
C ASN A 72 -1.70 19.55 1.65
N GLN A 73 -1.33 19.49 2.94
CA GLN A 73 -0.96 20.67 3.71
C GLN A 73 0.35 21.26 3.19
N ALA A 74 1.39 20.44 3.04
CA ALA A 74 2.70 20.89 2.56
C ALA A 74 2.62 21.50 1.15
N LEU A 75 1.83 20.90 0.26
CA LEU A 75 1.57 21.45 -1.07
C LEU A 75 0.90 22.83 -0.99
N ARG A 76 -0.15 23.00 -0.18
CA ARG A 76 -0.80 24.30 0.01
C ARG A 76 0.15 25.35 0.54
N GLU A 77 0.96 24.98 1.53
CA GLU A 77 1.96 25.87 2.10
C GLU A 77 3.06 26.23 1.10
N ALA A 78 3.39 25.35 0.15
CA ALA A 78 4.31 25.61 -0.96
C ALA A 78 3.65 26.33 -2.15
N GLY A 79 2.41 26.82 -2.01
CA GLY A 79 1.65 27.48 -3.08
C GLY A 79 1.19 26.54 -4.20
N GLN A 80 1.27 25.23 -3.99
CA GLN A 80 0.83 24.21 -4.94
C GLN A 80 -0.61 23.79 -4.68
N GLN A 81 -1.33 23.40 -5.74
CA GLN A 81 -2.66 22.79 -5.57
C GLN A 81 -2.53 21.36 -5.04
N PRO A 82 -3.30 20.98 -4.00
CA PRO A 82 -3.46 19.59 -3.60
C PRO A 82 -3.89 18.73 -4.78
N ALA A 83 -3.32 17.54 -4.88
CA ALA A 83 -3.79 16.54 -5.83
C ALA A 83 -4.45 15.39 -5.09
N PHE A 84 -5.36 14.71 -5.79
CA PHE A 84 -6.15 13.61 -5.24
C PHE A 84 -5.56 12.21 -5.56
N LEU A 85 -4.43 12.16 -6.28
CA LEU A 85 -3.89 10.93 -6.86
C LEU A 85 -2.38 10.80 -6.67
N THR A 86 -1.99 9.77 -5.89
CA THR A 86 -0.75 8.94 -5.80
C THR A 86 0.64 9.54 -6.06
N SER A 87 0.73 10.83 -6.32
CA SER A 87 1.92 11.54 -6.76
C SER A 87 2.19 12.78 -5.91
N GLU A 88 1.45 12.96 -4.82
CA GLU A 88 1.50 14.16 -3.98
C GLU A 88 2.90 14.33 -3.34
N ILE A 89 3.53 13.22 -2.91
CA ILE A 89 4.87 13.27 -2.29
C ILE A 89 5.91 13.64 -3.34
N ALA A 90 5.88 13.02 -4.53
CA ALA A 90 6.81 13.35 -5.60
C ALA A 90 6.64 14.80 -6.09
N ARG A 91 5.40 15.29 -6.18
CA ARG A 91 5.12 16.70 -6.50
C ARG A 91 5.64 17.65 -5.44
N LEU A 92 5.46 17.31 -4.17
CA LEU A 92 5.99 18.09 -3.07
C LEU A 92 7.53 18.13 -3.13
N GLU A 93 8.19 16.98 -3.29
CA GLU A 93 9.65 16.92 -3.41
C GLU A 93 10.17 17.72 -4.62
N ALA A 94 9.49 17.65 -5.77
CA ALA A 94 9.83 18.45 -6.94
C ALA A 94 9.63 19.96 -6.71
N ALA A 95 8.57 20.36 -6.01
CA ALA A 95 8.33 21.77 -5.68
C ALA A 95 9.40 22.32 -4.72
N LEU A 96 9.81 21.53 -3.74
CA LEU A 96 10.84 21.92 -2.77
C LEU A 96 12.25 21.97 -3.38
N ALA A 97 12.54 21.09 -4.36
CA ALA A 97 13.79 21.16 -5.09
C ALA A 97 13.95 22.48 -5.87
N GLN A 98 12.83 23.11 -6.27
CA GLN A 98 12.82 24.39 -6.99
C GLN A 98 12.87 25.61 -6.06
N ASN A 99 12.49 25.47 -4.78
CA ASN A 99 12.45 26.56 -3.80
C ASN A 99 13.14 26.15 -2.48
N PRO A 100 14.45 26.41 -2.33
CA PRO A 100 15.22 26.05 -1.12
C PRO A 100 14.68 26.69 0.18
N ALA A 101 14.10 27.89 0.09
CA ALA A 101 13.47 28.56 1.23
C ALA A 101 12.24 27.80 1.75
N ASP A 102 11.42 27.25 0.84
CA ASP A 102 10.30 26.39 1.20
C ASP A 102 10.79 25.04 1.74
N ALA A 103 11.87 24.50 1.19
CA ALA A 103 12.47 23.26 1.69
C ALA A 103 12.87 23.37 3.16
N GLN A 104 13.44 24.50 3.58
CA GLN A 104 13.82 24.73 4.97
C GLN A 104 12.61 24.94 5.89
N ARG A 105 11.61 25.70 5.42
CA ARG A 105 10.38 25.96 6.17
C ARG A 105 9.51 24.71 6.36
N LEU A 106 9.43 23.86 5.33
CA LEU A 106 8.59 22.67 5.30
C LEU A 106 9.31 21.39 5.74
N ALA A 107 10.59 21.49 6.12
CA ALA A 107 11.39 20.34 6.58
C ALA A 107 10.72 19.52 7.71
N PRO A 108 10.09 20.13 8.74
CA PRO A 108 9.42 19.35 9.79
C PRO A 108 8.24 18.54 9.25
N LEU A 109 7.44 19.14 8.36
CA LEU A 109 6.30 18.49 7.75
C LEU A 109 6.73 17.37 6.81
N LEU A 110 7.82 17.56 6.06
CA LEU A 110 8.42 16.49 5.24
C LEU A 110 8.90 15.31 6.08
N ALA A 111 9.54 15.59 7.22
CA ALA A 111 9.99 14.55 8.13
C ALA A 111 8.81 13.72 8.64
N GLU A 112 7.70 14.38 9.02
CA GLU A 112 6.49 13.68 9.46
C GLU A 112 5.84 12.86 8.36
N ILE A 113 5.76 13.39 7.12
CA ILE A 113 5.27 12.65 5.95
C ILE A 113 6.09 11.39 5.74
N ARG A 114 7.43 11.49 5.77
CA ARG A 114 8.34 10.36 5.56
C ARG A 114 8.22 9.30 6.65
N ILE A 115 8.16 9.71 7.92
CA ILE A 115 7.96 8.80 9.05
C ILE A 115 6.62 8.07 8.92
N THR A 116 5.55 8.80 8.65
CA THR A 116 4.20 8.22 8.53
C THR A 116 4.12 7.27 7.33
N LYS A 117 4.73 7.64 6.19
CA LYS A 117 4.80 6.78 5.01
C LYS A 117 5.60 5.50 5.28
N ALA A 118 6.75 5.61 5.94
CA ALA A 118 7.55 4.44 6.30
C ALA A 118 6.77 3.48 7.22
N ALA A 119 6.00 4.00 8.17
CA ALA A 119 5.12 3.19 9.01
C ALA A 119 4.00 2.50 8.21
N TYR A 120 3.39 3.20 7.25
CA TYR A 120 2.41 2.60 6.33
C TYR A 120 3.05 1.47 5.50
N ASP A 121 4.16 1.74 4.82
CA ASP A 121 4.85 0.77 3.97
C ASP A 121 5.28 -0.49 4.76
N ALA A 122 5.65 -0.33 6.04
CA ALA A 122 5.99 -1.44 6.92
C ALA A 122 4.78 -2.32 7.26
N LEU A 123 3.62 -1.70 7.56
CA LEU A 123 2.39 -2.45 7.86
C LEU A 123 1.83 -3.11 6.60
N ASP A 124 1.86 -2.45 5.44
CA ASP A 124 1.44 -3.03 4.16
C ASP A 124 2.26 -4.30 3.83
N ARG A 125 3.58 -4.21 4.00
CA ARG A 125 4.48 -5.36 3.80
C ARG A 125 4.21 -6.50 4.78
N SER A 126 4.13 -6.20 6.08
CA SER A 126 3.81 -7.18 7.12
C SER A 126 2.47 -7.87 6.85
N SER A 127 1.45 -7.11 6.48
CA SER A 127 0.11 -7.64 6.16
C SER A 127 0.19 -8.59 4.96
N SER A 128 0.92 -8.20 3.92
CA SER A 128 1.13 -9.00 2.71
C SER A 128 1.91 -10.30 2.99
N GLU A 129 2.90 -10.26 3.88
CA GLU A 129 3.65 -11.44 4.34
C GLU A 129 2.74 -12.40 5.11
N ARG A 130 1.95 -11.87 6.04
CA ARG A 130 0.97 -12.65 6.80
C ARG A 130 -0.10 -13.28 5.91
N MET A 131 -0.62 -12.56 4.92
CA MET A 131 -1.59 -13.14 3.99
C MET A 131 -0.98 -14.30 3.18
N ARG A 132 0.29 -14.19 2.78
CA ARG A 132 1.02 -15.30 2.13
C ARG A 132 1.21 -16.49 3.07
N GLU A 133 1.57 -16.25 4.33
CA GLU A 133 1.66 -17.31 5.34
C GLU A 133 0.32 -17.99 5.61
N ALA A 134 -0.76 -17.21 5.70
CA ALA A 134 -2.13 -17.71 5.86
C ALA A 134 -2.50 -18.67 4.71
N LEU A 135 -2.19 -18.29 3.47
CA LEU A 135 -2.41 -19.12 2.29
C LEU A 135 -1.59 -20.42 2.36
N ALA A 136 -0.32 -20.35 2.71
CA ALA A 136 0.52 -21.55 2.85
C ALA A 136 0.00 -22.50 3.94
N MET A 137 -0.49 -21.96 5.06
CA MET A 137 -1.03 -22.76 6.16
C MET A 137 -2.35 -23.45 5.78
N ILE A 138 -3.27 -22.78 5.07
CA ILE A 138 -4.52 -23.42 4.64
C ILE A 138 -4.27 -24.46 3.55
N GLU A 139 -3.26 -24.28 2.70
CA GLU A 139 -2.83 -25.29 1.72
C GLU A 139 -2.27 -26.55 2.40
N ALA A 140 -1.54 -26.37 3.49
CA ALA A 140 -0.98 -27.45 4.30
C ALA A 140 -2.01 -28.14 5.22
N ALA A 141 -3.23 -27.59 5.35
CA ALA A 141 -4.27 -28.21 6.15
C ALA A 141 -4.65 -29.59 5.57
N PRO A 142 -5.03 -30.56 6.44
CA PRO A 142 -5.49 -31.86 5.97
C PRO A 142 -6.75 -31.73 5.10
N PRO A 143 -6.94 -32.64 4.12
CA PRO A 143 -8.15 -32.65 3.32
C PRO A 143 -9.37 -32.94 4.19
N ARG A 144 -10.51 -32.38 3.79
CA ARG A 144 -11.79 -32.62 4.46
C ARG A 144 -12.14 -34.12 4.36
N ARG A 145 -12.44 -34.74 5.51
CA ARG A 145 -12.94 -36.13 5.57
C ARG A 145 -14.41 -36.21 5.18
#